data_AF-A0A843T1Z3-F1
#
_entry.id   AF-A0A843T1Z3-F1
#
_cell.length_a   1.000
_cell.length_b   1.000
_cell.length_c   1.000
_cell.angle_alpha   90.00
_cell.angle_beta   90.00
_cell.angle_gamma   90.00
#
_symmetry.space_group_name_H-M   'P 1'
#
loop_
_entity.id
_entity.type
_entity.pdbx_description
1 polymer ?
#
loop_
_entity_poly.entity_id
_entity_poly.type
_entity_poly.pdbx_seq_one_letter_code
_entity_poly.pdbx_strand_id
1 'polypeptide(L)'
;MAKKKKKKKSAGSMHRQVQDSVQALPYVIEQQRKEGKKVRAFVLRYLSGPLLRLINRALNAKRYRGKEGQKLKQTEQMKRHLEHKRAAVRHMQTEMQKIQKRKRAN
;
A
#
# COMPACT_ATOMS: atom_id res chain seq x y z
N MET A 1 16.96 20.62 -24.95
CA MET A 1 16.47 19.44 -24.17
C MET A 1 16.63 19.71 -22.68
N ALA A 2 15.56 20.12 -21.99
CA ALA A 2 15.60 20.40 -20.55
C ALA A 2 15.85 19.12 -19.75
N LYS A 3 17.02 19.00 -19.11
CA LYS A 3 17.35 17.93 -18.16
C LYS A 3 16.35 18.01 -17.00
N LYS A 4 15.32 17.15 -16.99
CA LYS A 4 14.41 16.94 -15.86
C LYS A 4 15.24 16.62 -14.61
N LYS A 5 15.47 17.61 -13.74
CA LYS A 5 16.09 17.39 -12.43
C LYS A 5 15.24 16.37 -11.66
N LYS A 6 15.78 15.17 -11.44
CA LYS A 6 15.14 14.13 -10.61
C LYS A 6 14.93 14.73 -9.22
N LYS A 7 13.68 15.03 -8.84
CA LYS A 7 13.33 15.42 -7.47
C LYS A 7 13.91 14.36 -6.52
N LYS A 8 14.80 14.76 -5.61
CA LYS A 8 15.28 13.86 -4.54
C LYS A 8 14.05 13.32 -3.83
N LYS A 9 13.84 11.99 -3.89
CA LYS A 9 12.72 11.35 -3.18
C LYS A 9 12.89 11.65 -1.69
N SER A 10 11.93 12.38 -1.12
CA SER A 10 11.90 12.64 0.32
C SER A 10 11.86 11.32 1.07
N ALA A 11 12.59 11.19 2.18
CA ALA A 11 12.68 9.96 2.97
C ALA A 11 11.28 9.40 3.36
N GLY A 12 10.27 10.27 3.51
CA GLY A 12 8.89 9.85 3.75
C GLY A 12 8.23 9.16 2.55
N SER A 13 8.53 9.59 1.33
CA SER A 13 8.03 8.94 0.11
C SER A 13 8.65 7.55 -0.10
N MET A 14 9.91 7.39 0.30
CA MET A 14 10.63 6.12 0.20
C MET A 14 10.10 5.11 1.22
N HIS A 15 9.81 5.56 2.46
CA HIS A 15 9.16 4.72 3.48
C HIS A 15 7.76 4.25 3.07
N ARG A 16 6.94 5.13 2.49
CA ARG A 16 5.64 4.74 1.92
C ARG A 16 5.79 3.70 0.82
N GLN A 17 6.70 3.94 -0.13
CA GLN A 17 6.92 3.03 -1.25
C GLN A 17 7.37 1.63 -0.78
N VAL A 18 8.18 1.55 0.28
CA VAL A 18 8.56 0.27 0.91
C VAL A 18 7.37 -0.38 1.61
N GLN A 19 6.54 0.39 2.33
CA GLN A 19 5.33 -0.14 2.97
C GLN A 19 4.33 -0.69 1.94
N ASP A 20 4.07 0.04 0.87
CA ASP A 20 3.17 -0.37 -0.21
C ASP A 20 3.70 -1.64 -0.88
N SER A 21 5.01 -1.71 -1.12
CA SER A 21 5.66 -2.91 -1.66
C SER A 21 5.48 -4.11 -0.72
N VAL A 22 5.65 -3.92 0.59
CA VAL A 22 5.45 -4.98 1.60
C VAL A 22 4.00 -5.46 1.62
N GLN A 23 3.03 -4.55 1.52
CA GLN A 23 1.61 -4.88 1.50
C GLN A 23 1.18 -5.57 0.19
N ALA A 24 1.81 -5.22 -0.94
CA ALA A 24 1.52 -5.80 -2.25
C ALA A 24 2.22 -7.15 -2.51
N LEU A 25 3.34 -7.45 -1.83
CA LEU A 25 4.07 -8.71 -1.96
C LEU A 25 3.17 -9.98 -2.01
N PRO A 26 2.22 -10.21 -1.08
CA PRO A 26 1.37 -11.40 -1.12
C PRO A 26 0.56 -11.51 -2.42
N TYR A 27 -0.01 -10.41 -2.89
CA TYR A 27 -0.77 -10.37 -4.14
C TYR A 27 0.12 -10.67 -5.35
N VAL A 28 1.32 -10.10 -5.39
CA VAL A 28 2.28 -10.32 -6.48
C VAL A 28 2.80 -11.77 -6.48
N ILE A 29 3.02 -12.38 -5.31
CA ILE A 29 3.41 -13.80 -5.19
C ILE A 29 2.30 -14.71 -5.74
N GLU A 30 1.04 -14.43 -5.41
CA GLU A 30 -0.10 -15.20 -5.95
C GLU A 30 -0.24 -15.02 -7.45
N GLN A 31 -0.09 -13.80 -7.97
CA GLN A 31 -0.13 -13.53 -9.40
C GLN A 31 0.99 -14.28 -10.13
N GLN A 32 2.23 -14.25 -9.64
CA GLN A 32 3.34 -15.00 -10.24
C GLN A 32 3.19 -16.52 -10.12
N ARG A 33 2.50 -17.02 -9.10
CA ARG A 33 2.09 -18.44 -9.03
C ARG A 33 1.05 -18.78 -10.09
N LYS A 34 0.03 -17.94 -10.29
CA LYS A 34 -0.99 -18.11 -11.34
C LYS A 34 -0.38 -18.05 -12.75
N GLU A 35 0.63 -17.21 -12.95
CA GLU A 35 1.41 -17.13 -14.20
C GLU A 35 2.42 -18.29 -14.39
N GLY A 36 2.45 -19.28 -13.50
CA GLY A 36 3.32 -20.45 -13.61
C GLY A 36 4.80 -20.22 -13.26
N LYS A 37 5.19 -19.00 -12.86
CA LYS A 37 6.58 -18.61 -12.54
C LYS A 37 6.94 -19.01 -11.10
N LYS A 38 6.92 -20.32 -10.81
CA LYS A 38 7.10 -20.90 -9.45
C LYS A 38 8.41 -20.48 -8.77
N VAL A 39 9.52 -20.41 -9.51
CA VAL A 39 10.83 -20.00 -8.97
C VAL A 39 10.85 -18.54 -8.56
N ARG A 40 10.26 -17.64 -9.37
CA ARG A 40 10.17 -16.21 -9.02
C ARG A 40 9.24 -15.98 -7.84
N ALA A 41 8.12 -16.69 -7.77
CA ALA A 41 7.23 -16.66 -6.60
C ALA A 41 7.92 -17.18 -5.33
N PHE A 42 8.78 -18.20 -5.44
CA PHE A 42 9.59 -18.72 -4.33
C PHE A 42 10.61 -17.67 -3.86
N VAL A 43 11.38 -17.09 -4.78
CA VAL A 43 12.32 -15.99 -4.47
C VAL A 43 11.62 -14.81 -3.83
N LEU A 44 10.45 -14.42 -4.34
CA LEU A 44 9.68 -13.32 -3.75
C LEU A 44 9.24 -13.65 -2.31
N ARG A 45 8.81 -14.89 -2.06
CA ARG A 45 8.33 -15.33 -0.74
C ARG A 45 9.44 -15.47 0.29
N TYR A 46 10.60 -16.01 -0.11
CA TYR A 46 11.67 -16.38 0.83
C TYR A 46 12.85 -15.41 0.89
N LEU A 47 13.11 -14.63 -0.16
CA LEU A 47 14.19 -13.63 -0.18
C LEU A 47 13.64 -12.22 -0.05
N SER A 48 12.75 -11.82 -0.97
CA SER A 48 12.27 -10.44 -0.99
C SER A 48 11.37 -10.11 0.20
N GLY A 49 10.54 -11.08 0.65
CA GLY A 49 9.65 -10.91 1.79
C GLY A 49 10.37 -10.59 3.11
N PRO A 50 11.31 -11.44 3.56
CA PRO A 50 12.08 -11.18 4.77
C PRO A 50 12.91 -9.89 4.69
N LEU A 51 13.55 -9.62 3.54
CA LEU A 51 14.36 -8.43 3.34
C LEU A 51 13.53 -7.14 3.41
N LEU A 52 12.37 -7.11 2.74
CA LEU A 52 11.45 -5.98 2.77
C LEU A 52 10.85 -5.76 4.17
N ARG A 53 10.58 -6.84 4.93
CA ARG A 53 10.16 -6.74 6.34
C ARG A 53 11.25 -6.14 7.23
N LEU A 54 12.51 -6.53 7.04
CA LEU A 54 13.65 -5.97 7.77
C LEU A 54 13.84 -4.49 7.47
N ILE A 55 13.81 -4.10 6.19
CA ILE A 55 13.93 -2.69 5.77
C ILE A 55 12.77 -1.86 6.34
N ASN A 56 11.54 -2.37 6.28
CA ASN A 56 10.38 -1.68 6.85
C ASN A 56 10.47 -1.58 8.39
N ARG A 57 10.98 -2.61 9.08
CA ARG A 57 11.20 -2.58 10.53
C ARG A 57 12.27 -1.56 10.92
N ALA A 58 13.37 -1.49 10.18
CA ALA A 58 14.44 -0.50 10.38
C ALA A 58 13.97 0.93 10.12
N LEU A 59 13.21 1.16 9.04
CA LEU A 59 12.66 2.47 8.71
C LEU A 59 11.57 2.91 9.71
N ASN A 60 10.71 1.99 10.17
CA ASN A 60 9.75 2.26 11.24
C ASN A 60 10.46 2.60 12.56
N ALA A 61 11.54 1.88 12.90
CA ALA A 61 12.31 2.16 14.10
C ALA A 61 13.00 3.53 14.05
N LYS A 62 13.50 3.96 12.87
CA LYS A 62 14.05 5.31 12.68
C LYS A 62 12.97 6.41 12.70
N ARG A 63 11.81 6.17 12.07
CA ARG A 63 10.77 7.19 11.88
C ARG A 63 9.81 7.35 13.06
N TYR A 64 9.59 6.30 13.84
CA TYR A 64 8.70 6.31 15.00
C TYR A 64 9.44 6.13 16.34
N ARG A 65 10.72 6.52 16.41
CA ARG A 65 11.51 6.44 17.65
C ARG A 65 10.94 7.45 18.68
N GLY A 66 10.56 6.98 19.87
CA GLY A 66 10.06 7.80 20.97
C GLY A 66 8.51 7.89 21.09
N LYS A 67 8.02 8.55 22.16
CA LYS A 67 6.58 8.70 22.46
C LYS A 67 5.82 9.47 21.37
N GLU A 68 6.47 10.43 20.70
CA GLU A 68 5.87 11.19 19.59
C GLU A 68 5.69 10.34 18.32
N GLY A 69 6.63 9.44 18.05
CA GLY A 69 6.55 8.49 16.94
C GLY A 69 5.37 7.52 17.05
N GLN A 70 5.04 7.07 18.27
CA GLN A 70 3.89 6.19 18.48
C GLN A 70 2.56 6.89 18.18
N LYS A 71 2.42 8.16 18.57
CA LYS A 71 1.24 8.99 18.24
C LYS A 71 1.11 9.22 16.73
N LEU A 72 2.23 9.48 16.04
CA LEU A 72 2.27 9.59 14.57
C LEU A 72 1.82 8.30 13.88
N LYS A 73 2.25 7.13 14.39
CA LYS A 73 1.83 5.84 13.86
C LYS A 73 0.33 5.60 14.04
N GLN A 74 -0.21 5.90 15.23
CA GLN A 74 -1.65 5.78 15.52
C GLN A 74 -2.49 6.72 14.65
N THR A 75 -2.09 7.98 14.53
CA THR A 75 -2.79 8.97 13.70
C THR A 75 -2.73 8.60 12.21
N GLU A 76 -1.61 8.10 11.70
CA GLU A 76 -1.54 7.60 10.32
C GLU A 76 -2.42 6.35 10.11
N GLN A 77 -2.44 5.41 11.05
CA GLN A 77 -3.31 4.24 10.97
C GLN A 77 -4.80 4.63 10.99
N MET A 78 -5.16 5.59 11.83
CA MET A 78 -6.53 6.10 11.92
C MET A 78 -6.93 6.85 10.65
N LYS A 79 -6.03 7.68 10.08
CA LYS A 79 -6.24 8.33 8.78
C LYS A 79 -6.46 7.30 7.67
N ARG A 80 -5.63 6.25 7.58
CA ARG A 80 -5.82 5.17 6.60
C ARG A 80 -7.17 4.48 6.77
N HIS A 81 -7.55 4.18 8.01
CA HIS A 81 -8.83 3.52 8.29
C HIS A 81 -10.02 4.40 7.86
N LEU A 82 -9.94 5.71 8.08
CA LEU A 82 -10.94 6.67 7.61
C LEU A 82 -10.97 6.78 6.08
N GLU A 83 -9.81 6.78 5.42
CA GLU A 83 -9.72 6.79 3.95
C GLU A 83 -10.35 5.54 3.33
N HIS A 84 -10.07 4.36 3.88
CA HIS A 84 -10.71 3.11 3.45
C HIS A 84 -12.23 3.16 3.62
N LYS A 85 -12.73 3.65 4.75
CA LYS A 85 -14.18 3.83 4.98
C LYS A 85 -14.79 4.81 3.97
N ARG A 86 -14.13 5.94 3.70
CA ARG A 86 -14.59 6.92 2.70
C ARG A 86 -14.64 6.33 1.30
N ALA A 87 -13.63 5.55 0.90
CA ALA A 87 -13.61 4.87 -0.39
C ALA A 87 -14.76 3.86 -0.51
N ALA A 88 -15.01 3.07 0.54
CA ALA A 88 -16.12 2.12 0.57
C ALA A 88 -17.49 2.80 0.47
N VAL A 89 -17.70 3.90 1.21
CA VAL A 89 -18.95 4.69 1.13
C VAL A 89 -19.16 5.24 -0.28
N ARG A 90 -18.13 5.80 -0.92
CA ARG A 90 -18.23 6.29 -2.32
C ARG A 90 -18.58 5.17 -3.29
N HIS A 91 -17.99 3.99 -3.11
CA HIS A 91 -18.31 2.83 -3.93
C HIS A 91 -19.78 2.42 -3.75
N MET A 92 -20.27 2.31 -2.51
CA MET A 92 -21.69 2.02 -2.24
C MET A 92 -22.64 3.07 -2.83
N GLN A 93 -22.32 4.36 -2.69
CA GLN A 93 -23.13 5.42 -3.27
C GLN A 93 -23.22 5.31 -4.79
N THR A 94 -22.10 4.98 -5.44
CA THR A 94 -22.03 4.80 -6.89
C THR A 94 -22.88 3.60 -7.33
N GLU A 95 -22.79 2.47 -6.61
CA GLU A 95 -23.61 1.28 -6.90
C GLU A 95 -25.10 1.54 -6.65
N MET A 96 -25.46 2.25 -5.57
CA MET A 96 -26.85 2.65 -5.32
C MET A 96 -27.39 3.56 -6.43
N GLN A 97 -26.60 4.52 -6.92
CA GLN A 97 -26.99 5.37 -8.05
C GLN A 97 -27.20 4.55 -9.33
N LYS A 98 -26.33 3.58 -9.61
CA LYS A 98 -26.50 2.66 -10.74
C LYS A 98 -27.78 1.82 -10.61
N ILE A 99 -28.06 1.29 -9.43
CA ILE A 99 -29.28 0.51 -9.15
C ILE A 99 -30.53 1.39 -9.28
N GLN A 100 -30.51 2.61 -8.75
CA GLN A 100 -31.64 3.55 -8.90
C GLN A 100 -31.87 3.92 -10.36
N LYS A 101 -30.81 4.16 -11.15
CA LYS A 101 -30.93 4.40 -12.59
C LYS A 101 -31.52 3.20 -13.33
N ARG A 102 -31.09 1.97 -12.99
CA ARG A 102 -31.66 0.74 -13.56
C ARG A 102 -33.14 0.55 -13.18
N LYS A 103 -33.51 0.85 -11.92
CA LYS A 103 -34.90 0.78 -11.45
C LYS A 103 -35.83 1.84 -12.05
N ARG A 104 -35.30 2.98 -12.49
CA ARG A 104 -36.06 4.04 -13.19
C ARG A 104 -36.13 3.84 -14.70
N ALA A 105 -35.28 2.96 -15.25
CA ALA A 105 -35.23 2.64 -16.67
C ALA A 105 -36.05 1.39 -17.03
N ASN A 106 -36.48 0.62 -16.02
CA ASN A 106 -37.57 -0.36 -16.09
C ASN A 106 -38.86 0.29 -15.62
#